data_AF-A0A950MAZ1-F1
#
_entry.id   AF-A0A950MAZ1-F1
#
_cell.length_a   1.000
_cell.length_b   1.000
_cell.length_c   1.000
_cell.angle_alpha   90.00
_cell.angle_beta   90.00
_cell.angle_gamma   90.00
#
_symmetry.space_group_name_H-M   'P 1'
#
loop_
_entity.id
_entity.type
_entity.pdbx_description
1 polymer ?
#
loop_
_entity_poly.entity_id
_entity_poly.type
_entity_poly.pdbx_seq_one_letter_code
_entity_poly.pdbx_strand_id
1 'polypeptide(L)'
;MAGFIIRLIGYALLLGLTSRVAQTLWTNYGLDAVGRLHHFHDVGMMGLLVAPVVLALVSILAPLRQLAVFAGFYLAGAALTAPFVCAKMAAAGM
;
A
#
# COMPACT_ATOMS: atom_id res chain seq x y z
N MET A 1 16.73 10.16 -17.01
CA MET A 1 15.61 9.18 -17.16
C MET A 1 15.87 7.85 -16.46
N ALA A 2 17.02 7.20 -16.63
CA ALA A 2 17.29 5.87 -16.04
C ALA A 2 17.03 5.79 -14.52
N GLY A 3 17.48 6.78 -13.73
CA GLY A 3 17.23 6.79 -12.27
C GLY A 3 15.77 6.94 -11.86
N PHE A 4 14.91 7.56 -12.68
CA PHE A 4 13.47 7.57 -12.44
C PHE A 4 12.87 6.18 -12.65
N ILE A 5 13.23 5.52 -13.76
CA ILE A 5 12.73 4.18 -14.11
C ILE A 5 13.11 3.16 -13.03
N ILE A 6 14.37 3.17 -12.56
CA ILE A 6 14.83 2.26 -11.51
C ILE A 6 14.01 2.44 -10.23
N ARG A 7 13.77 3.69 -9.82
CA ARG A 7 12.98 3.99 -8.61
C ARG A 7 11.51 3.61 -8.78
N LEU A 8 10.93 3.89 -9.94
CA LEU A 8 9.57 3.49 -10.26
C LEU A 8 9.39 1.97 -10.14
N ILE A 9 10.29 1.19 -10.76
CA ILE A 9 10.28 -0.27 -10.68
C ILE A 9 10.47 -0.72 -9.22
N GLY A 10 11.41 -0.12 -8.49
CA GLY A 10 11.65 -0.44 -7.09
C GLY A 10 10.42 -0.24 -6.20
N TYR A 11 9.77 0.91 -6.30
CA TYR A 11 8.54 1.19 -5.56
C TYR A 11 7.37 0.32 -6.01
N ALA A 12 7.24 0.04 -7.31
CA ALA A 12 6.20 -0.82 -7.85
C ALA A 12 6.35 -2.27 -7.35
N LEU A 13 7.58 -2.78 -7.26
CA LEU A 13 7.85 -4.11 -6.68
C LEU A 13 7.53 -4.13 -5.18
N LEU A 14 8.01 -3.14 -4.42
CA LEU A 14 7.75 -3.05 -2.98
C LEU A 14 6.25 -3.01 -2.68
N LEU A 15 5.52 -2.09 -3.32
CA LEU A 15 4.10 -1.90 -3.07
C LEU A 15 3.24 -3.00 -3.72
N GLY A 16 3.69 -3.56 -4.84
CA GLY A 16 3.02 -4.69 -5.50
C GLY A 16 3.11 -6.00 -4.71
N LEU A 17 4.26 -6.28 -4.07
CA LEU A 17 4.39 -7.44 -3.19
C LEU A 17 3.53 -7.27 -1.94
N THR A 18 3.59 -6.11 -1.31
CA THR A 18 2.81 -5.84 -0.09
C THR A 18 1.31 -5.83 -0.35
N SER A 19 0.85 -5.29 -1.49
CA SER A 19 -0.58 -5.32 -1.85
C SER A 19 -1.09 -6.74 -2.06
N ARG A 20 -0.32 -7.62 -2.70
CA ARG A 20 -0.68 -9.05 -2.84
C ARG A 20 -0.79 -9.75 -1.49
N VAL A 21 0.17 -9.51 -0.60
CA VAL A 21 0.11 -10.08 0.77
C VAL A 21 -1.11 -9.54 1.52
N ALA A 22 -1.39 -8.23 1.42
CA ALA A 22 -2.54 -7.62 2.04
C ALA A 22 -3.86 -8.21 1.52
N GLN A 23 -3.99 -8.44 0.20
CA GLN A 23 -5.14 -9.12 -0.39
C GLN A 23 -5.29 -10.56 0.10
N THR A 24 -4.21 -11.32 0.15
CA THR A 24 -4.25 -12.69 0.68
C THR A 24 -4.73 -12.70 2.13
N LEU A 25 -4.22 -11.80 2.97
CA LEU A 25 -4.67 -11.67 4.36
C LEU A 25 -6.15 -11.26 4.42
N TRP A 26 -6.55 -10.30 3.59
CA TRP A 26 -7.93 -9.82 3.53
C TRP A 26 -8.94 -10.95 3.27
N THR A 27 -8.68 -11.75 2.23
CA THR A 27 -9.51 -12.90 1.86
C THR A 27 -9.46 -13.99 2.95
N ASN A 28 -8.29 -14.27 3.53
CA ASN A 28 -8.16 -15.26 4.61
C ASN A 28 -8.95 -14.88 5.86
N TYR A 29 -9.10 -13.58 6.15
CA TYR A 29 -9.94 -13.09 7.24
C TYR A 29 -11.42 -12.95 6.87
N GLY A 30 -11.82 -13.29 5.64
CA GLY A 30 -13.21 -13.22 5.18
C GLY A 30 -13.76 -11.80 5.15
N LEU A 31 -12.91 -10.79 5.00
CA LEU A 31 -13.30 -9.38 5.09
C LEU A 31 -14.15 -8.91 3.90
N ASP A 32 -14.15 -9.67 2.80
CA ASP A 32 -15.02 -9.47 1.63
C ASP A 32 -16.52 -9.60 1.98
N ALA A 33 -16.86 -10.31 3.06
CA ALA A 33 -18.25 -10.39 3.53
C ALA A 33 -18.69 -9.11 4.27
N VAL A 34 -17.75 -8.24 4.67
CA VAL A 34 -18.03 -7.06 5.47
C VAL A 34 -18.16 -5.84 4.56
N GLY A 35 -19.38 -5.59 4.07
CA GLY A 35 -19.66 -4.53 3.09
C GLY A 35 -19.17 -3.12 3.47
N ARG A 36 -19.07 -2.80 4.76
CA ARG A 36 -18.55 -1.50 5.26
C ARG A 36 -17.06 -1.30 5.00
N LEU A 37 -16.32 -2.40 4.85
CA LEU A 37 -14.87 -2.42 4.67
C LEU A 37 -14.44 -2.37 3.19
N HIS A 38 -15.35 -2.65 2.25
CA HIS A 38 -15.07 -2.61 0.80
C HIS A 38 -14.53 -1.27 0.33
N HIS A 39 -15.13 -0.16 0.77
CA HIS A 39 -14.67 1.15 0.34
C HIS A 39 -13.24 1.44 0.81
N PHE A 40 -12.88 1.03 2.03
CA PHE A 40 -11.52 1.17 2.55
C PHE A 40 -10.52 0.32 1.77
N HIS A 41 -10.91 -0.90 1.41
CA HIS A 41 -10.09 -1.79 0.59
C HIS A 41 -9.84 -1.19 -0.81
N ASP A 42 -10.89 -0.74 -1.49
CA ASP A 42 -10.79 -0.21 -2.85
C ASP A 42 -9.94 1.06 -2.91
N VAL A 43 -10.18 2.00 -1.99
CA VAL A 43 -9.38 3.23 -1.90
C VAL A 43 -7.92 2.92 -1.56
N GLY A 44 -7.67 1.98 -0.65
CA GLY A 44 -6.32 1.53 -0.30
C GLY A 44 -5.58 0.93 -1.50
N MET A 45 -6.23 0.06 -2.26
CA MET A 45 -5.67 -0.57 -3.45
C MET A 45 -5.40 0.44 -4.57
N MET A 46 -6.29 1.40 -4.79
CA MET A 46 -6.06 2.51 -5.73
C MET A 46 -4.86 3.37 -5.30
N GLY A 47 -4.74 3.67 -4.01
CA GLY A 47 -3.60 4.40 -3.46
C GLY A 47 -2.28 3.70 -3.72
N LEU A 48 -2.22 2.39 -3.48
CA LEU A 48 -1.02 1.56 -3.73
C LEU A 48 -0.65 1.45 -5.21
N LEU A 49 -1.62 1.54 -6.13
CA LEU A 49 -1.39 1.57 -7.57
C LEU A 49 -0.71 2.88 -8.03
N VAL A 50 -1.11 4.01 -7.46
CA VAL A 50 -0.61 5.35 -7.87
C VAL A 50 0.68 5.72 -7.14
N ALA A 51 0.86 5.26 -5.90
CA ALA A 51 2.00 5.60 -5.04
C ALA A 51 3.39 5.38 -5.69
N PRO A 52 3.69 4.30 -6.44
CA PRO A 52 5.00 4.12 -7.06
C PRO A 52 5.41 5.27 -7.99
N VAL A 53 4.45 5.80 -8.76
CA VAL A 53 4.68 6.92 -9.69
C VAL A 53 4.97 8.20 -8.91
N VAL A 54 4.15 8.49 -7.90
CA VAL A 54 4.32 9.68 -7.05
C VAL A 54 5.66 9.64 -6.32
N LEU A 55 6.01 8.51 -5.70
CA LEU A 55 7.27 8.34 -4.98
C LEU A 55 8.48 8.45 -5.91
N ALA A 56 8.39 7.91 -7.12
CA ALA A 56 9.44 8.04 -8.13
C ALA A 56 9.62 9.50 -8.60
N LEU A 57 8.53 10.26 -8.75
CA LEU A 57 8.55 11.68 -9.09
C LEU A 57 9.13 12.53 -7.95
N VAL A 58 8.68 12.33 -6.71
CA VAL A 58 9.19 13.05 -5.53
C VAL A 58 10.68 12.79 -5.35
N SER A 59 11.14 11.56 -5.62
CA SER A 59 12.56 11.19 -5.57
C SER A 59 13.46 11.86 -6.61
N ILE A 60 12.90 12.55 -7.61
CA ILE A 60 13.68 13.33 -8.57
C ILE A 60 14.38 14.49 -7.85
N LEU A 61 13.69 15.12 -6.90
CA LEU A 61 14.28 16.17 -6.07
C LEU A 61 15.18 15.54 -5.01
N ALA A 62 16.50 15.81 -5.11
CA ALA A 62 17.51 15.32 -4.18
C ALA A 62 17.14 15.46 -2.68
N PRO A 63 16.61 16.61 -2.20
CA PRO A 63 16.26 16.75 -0.77
C PRO A 63 15.05 15.90 -0.35
N LEU A 64 14.16 15.53 -1.28
CA LEU A 64 12.94 14.76 -0.99
C LEU A 64 13.12 13.25 -1.18
N ARG A 65 14.29 12.80 -1.64
CA ARG A 65 14.55 11.38 -1.90
C ARG A 65 14.43 10.52 -0.65
N GLN A 66 14.96 10.97 0.48
CA GLN A 66 14.86 10.24 1.75
C GLN A 66 13.41 10.14 2.23
N LEU A 67 12.65 11.23 2.08
CA LEU A 67 11.22 11.25 2.40
C LEU A 67 10.44 10.25 1.54
N ALA A 68 10.72 10.16 0.24
CA ALA A 68 10.07 9.21 -0.65
C ALA A 68 10.40 7.74 -0.29
N VAL A 69 11.64 7.45 0.10
CA VAL A 69 12.00 6.11 0.59
C VAL A 69 11.24 5.78 1.87
N PHE A 70 11.23 6.70 2.84
CA PHE A 70 10.48 6.52 4.08
C PHE A 70 8.98 6.29 3.82
N ALA A 71 8.37 7.14 3.00
CA ALA A 71 6.96 7.04 2.63
C ALA A 71 6.65 5.70 1.93
N GLY A 72 7.53 5.22 1.06
CA GLY A 72 7.38 3.91 0.41
C GLY A 72 7.33 2.75 1.42
N PHE A 73 8.26 2.73 2.39
CA PHE A 73 8.25 1.71 3.44
C PHE A 73 7.10 1.87 4.42
N TYR A 74 6.71 3.10 4.73
CA TYR A 74 5.54 3.38 5.57
C TYR A 74 4.25 2.84 4.93
N LEU A 75 4.04 3.11 3.64
CA LEU A 75 2.88 2.60 2.89
C LEU A 75 2.90 1.07 2.80
N ALA A 76 4.07 0.47 2.58
CA ALA A 76 4.24 -0.98 2.60
C ALA A 76 3.83 -1.58 3.96
N GLY A 77 4.32 -1.01 5.07
CA GLY A 77 3.93 -1.43 6.41
C GLY A 77 2.44 -1.24 6.71
N ALA A 78 1.88 -0.10 6.29
CA ALA A 78 0.45 0.18 6.45
C ALA A 78 -0.41 -0.83 5.67
N ALA A 79 -0.05 -1.15 4.42
CA ALA A 79 -0.74 -2.14 3.60
C ALA A 79 -0.73 -3.54 4.25
N LEU A 80 0.42 -3.96 4.79
CA LEU A 80 0.56 -5.26 5.45
C LEU A 80 -0.22 -5.34 6.76
N THR A 81 -0.36 -4.22 7.49
CA THR A 81 -1.00 -4.20 8.82
C THR A 81 -2.50 -3.93 8.76
N ALA A 82 -3.00 -3.26 7.71
CA ALA A 82 -4.40 -2.89 7.55
C ALA A 82 -5.39 -4.08 7.66
N PRO A 83 -5.16 -5.25 7.05
CA PRO A 83 -6.07 -6.39 7.17
C PRO A 83 -6.27 -6.85 8.61
N PHE A 84 -5.22 -6.85 9.44
CA PHE A 84 -5.33 -7.26 10.84
C PHE A 84 -6.18 -6.30 11.67
N VAL A 85 -6.00 -4.99 11.43
CA VAL A 85 -6.81 -3.96 12.10
C VAL A 85 -8.27 -4.06 11.67
N CYS A 86 -8.51 -4.25 10.37
CA CYS A 86 -9.86 -4.44 9.84
C CYS A 86 -10.53 -5.69 10.38
N ALA A 87 -9.81 -6.81 10.48
CA ALA A 87 -10.30 -8.05 11.08
C ALA A 87 -10.69 -7.85 12.56
N LYS A 88 -9.86 -7.13 13.32
CA LYS A 88 -10.19 -6.79 14.71
C LYS A 88 -11.44 -5.92 14.81
N MET A 89 -11.58 -4.93 13.93
CA MET A 89 -12.76 -4.05 13.89
C MET A 89 -14.04 -4.80 13.52
N ALA A 90 -13.97 -5.69 12.53
CA ALA A 90 -15.09 -6.53 12.12
C ALA A 90 -15.53 -7.49 13.24
N ALA A 91 -14.56 -8.09 13.96
CA ALA A 91 -14.85 -8.95 15.11
C ALA A 91 -15.45 -8.18 16.31
N ALA A 92 -15.18 -6.88 16.43
CA ALA A 92 -15.72 -6.02 17.48
C ALA A 92 -17.17 -5.54 17.22
N GLY A 93 -17.79 -5.93 16.10
CA GLY A 93 -19.20 -5.63 15.81
C GLY A 93 -19.49 -4.19 15.37
N MET A 94 -18.48 -3.46 14.87
CA MET A 94 -18.68 -2.17 14.21
C MET A 94 -19.27 -2.30 12.81
#